data_AF-A0A4Y1ZYA1-F1
#
_entry.id   AF-A0A4Y1ZYA1-F1
#
_cell.length_a   1.000
_cell.length_b   1.000
_cell.length_c   1.000
_cell.angle_alpha   90.00
_cell.angle_beta   90.00
_cell.angle_gamma   90.00
#
_symmetry.space_group_name_H-M   'P 1'
#
loop_
_entity.id
_entity.type
_entity.pdbx_description
1 polymer ?
#
loop_
_entity_poly.entity_id
_entity_poly.type
_entity_poly.pdbx_seq_one_letter_code
_entity_poly.pdbx_strand_id
1 'polypeptide(L)'
;MAECIQESLEKVVAKPEKLISQSYDGTNLMSGQHAGVQAFIQCAYKNAQFVHCYAHQLNLIVGQATSQNQQVRVFVSNLSDITNFFNKSPQRIAILDETVRKRGSWFSY
;
A
#
# COMPACT_ATOMS: atom_id res chain seq x y z
N MET A 1 -8.37 -2.35 -15.50
CA MET A 1 -7.86 -1.35 -14.52
C MET A 1 -7.55 -0.03 -15.20
N ALA A 2 -6.68 0.01 -16.21
CA ALA A 2 -6.35 1.24 -16.94
C ALA A 2 -7.59 1.92 -17.56
N GLU A 3 -8.49 1.16 -18.17
CA GLU A 3 -9.76 1.64 -18.73
C GLU A 3 -10.65 2.32 -17.66
N CYS A 4 -10.83 1.67 -16.51
CA CYS A 4 -11.60 2.23 -15.39
C CYS A 4 -10.99 3.55 -14.86
N ILE A 5 -9.67 3.66 -14.84
CA ILE A 5 -8.97 4.90 -14.48
C ILE A 5 -9.25 5.97 -15.54
N GLN A 6 -9.17 5.63 -16.82
CA GLN A 6 -9.46 6.57 -17.91
C GLN A 6 -10.91 7.07 -17.86
N GLU A 7 -11.90 6.20 -17.73
CA GLU A 7 -13.31 6.60 -17.61
C GLU A 7 -13.56 7.54 -16.42
N SER A 8 -12.80 7.36 -15.34
CA SER A 8 -12.86 8.23 -14.17
C SER A 8 -12.21 9.59 -14.44
N LEU A 9 -11.08 9.60 -15.15
CA LEU A 9 -10.38 10.82 -15.54
C LEU A 9 -11.18 11.64 -16.55
N GLU A 10 -11.88 11.03 -17.49
CA GLU A 10 -12.74 11.72 -18.46
C GLU A 10 -13.85 12.56 -17.78
N LYS A 11 -14.28 12.17 -16.59
CA LYS A 11 -15.29 12.91 -15.79
C LYS A 11 -14.72 14.12 -15.05
N VAL A 12 -13.41 14.14 -14.78
CA VAL A 12 -12.77 15.13 -13.89
C VAL A 12 -11.82 16.06 -14.65
N VAL A 13 -11.15 15.54 -15.68
CA VAL A 13 -10.14 16.24 -16.46
C VAL A 13 -10.82 16.87 -17.68
N ALA A 14 -11.19 18.15 -17.55
CA ALA A 14 -11.85 18.89 -18.62
C ALA A 14 -11.01 19.06 -19.90
N LYS A 15 -9.68 18.96 -19.79
CA LYS A 15 -8.72 19.12 -20.89
C LYS A 15 -7.54 18.16 -20.69
N PRO A 16 -7.20 17.28 -21.65
CA PRO A 16 -6.14 16.30 -21.47
C PRO A 16 -4.78 16.89 -21.08
N GLU A 17 -4.47 18.11 -21.50
CA GLU A 17 -3.20 18.78 -21.20
C GLU A 17 -3.05 19.16 -19.72
N LYS A 18 -4.15 19.20 -18.98
CA LYS A 18 -4.17 19.53 -17.54
C LYS A 18 -3.72 18.37 -16.66
N LEU A 19 -3.67 17.14 -17.18
CA LEU A 19 -3.11 16.01 -16.45
C LEU A 19 -1.59 16.00 -16.66
N ILE A 20 -0.85 16.39 -15.64
CA ILE A 20 0.61 16.63 -15.71
C ILE A 20 1.45 15.51 -15.09
N SER A 21 0.85 14.66 -14.28
CA SER A 21 1.56 13.55 -13.64
C SER A 21 0.62 12.42 -13.28
N GLN A 22 1.18 11.22 -13.25
CA GLN A 22 0.56 10.01 -12.73
C GLN A 22 1.55 9.27 -11.83
N SER A 23 1.06 8.65 -10.77
CA SER A 23 1.95 8.00 -9.81
C SER A 23 1.33 6.74 -9.21
N TYR A 24 2.04 5.62 -9.32
CA TYR A 24 1.60 4.29 -8.89
C TYR A 24 2.72 3.55 -8.16
N ASP A 25 2.40 2.38 -7.60
CA ASP A 25 3.40 1.45 -7.09
C ASP A 25 4.28 0.88 -8.23
N GLY A 26 5.38 0.24 -7.84
CA GLY A 26 6.36 -0.32 -8.78
C GLY A 26 5.98 -1.67 -9.37
N THR A 27 4.71 -2.07 -9.26
CA THR A 27 4.28 -3.36 -9.81
C THR A 27 4.26 -3.28 -11.34
N ASN A 28 4.70 -4.33 -12.02
CA ASN A 28 4.79 -4.35 -13.49
C ASN A 28 3.45 -4.00 -14.18
N LEU A 29 2.31 -4.35 -13.55
CA LEU A 29 0.99 -4.00 -14.03
C LEU A 29 0.75 -2.48 -14.05
N MET A 30 1.29 -1.76 -13.07
CA MET A 30 1.07 -0.32 -12.91
C MET A 30 2.18 0.50 -13.57
N SER A 31 3.44 0.15 -13.29
CA SER A 31 4.65 0.87 -13.74
C SER A 31 5.30 0.28 -14.98
N GLY A 32 4.67 -0.68 -15.68
CA GLY A 32 5.21 -1.24 -16.91
C GLY A 32 5.27 -0.22 -18.05
N GLN A 33 6.45 -0.04 -18.66
CA GLN A 33 6.67 0.97 -19.72
C GLN A 33 5.95 0.66 -21.04
N HIS A 34 5.62 -0.59 -21.31
CA HIS A 34 5.05 -1.02 -22.60
C HIS A 34 3.61 -1.54 -22.49
N ALA A 35 3.25 -2.13 -21.35
CA ALA A 35 1.94 -2.77 -21.15
C ALA A 35 1.34 -2.46 -19.76
N GLY A 36 1.93 -1.52 -19.02
CA GLY A 36 1.42 -1.10 -17.72
C GLY A 36 0.38 0.01 -17.84
N VAL A 37 -0.35 0.25 -16.75
CA VAL A 37 -1.28 1.39 -16.63
C VAL A 37 -0.59 2.70 -16.99
N GLN A 38 0.68 2.89 -16.59
CA GLN A 38 1.41 4.11 -16.93
C GLN A 38 1.51 4.37 -18.44
N ALA A 39 1.78 3.34 -19.23
CA ALA A 39 1.95 3.44 -20.67
C ALA A 39 0.62 3.77 -21.36
N PHE A 40 -0.45 3.13 -20.88
CA PHE A 40 -1.81 3.37 -21.36
C PHE A 40 -2.27 4.81 -21.10
N ILE A 41 -2.13 5.29 -19.86
CA ILE A 41 -2.52 6.65 -19.49
C ILE A 41 -1.63 7.71 -20.18
N GLN A 42 -0.32 7.46 -20.31
CA GLN A 42 0.58 8.36 -21.06
C GLN A 42 0.20 8.43 -22.55
N CYS A 43 -0.40 7.37 -23.11
CA CYS A 43 -0.87 7.37 -24.48
C CYS A 43 -2.01 8.37 -24.69
N ALA A 44 -3.00 8.38 -23.78
CA ALA A 44 -4.15 9.27 -23.81
C ALA A 44 -3.84 10.70 -23.31
N TYR A 45 -2.96 10.82 -22.31
CA TYR A 45 -2.61 12.08 -21.66
C TYR A 45 -1.10 12.32 -21.77
N LYS A 46 -0.66 12.94 -22.86
CA LYS A 46 0.78 13.11 -23.19
C LYS A 46 1.59 13.87 -22.15
N ASN A 47 0.93 14.75 -21.38
CA ASN A 47 1.59 15.52 -20.32
C ASN A 47 1.69 14.75 -19.00
N ALA A 48 0.99 13.63 -18.83
CA ALA A 48 0.86 12.92 -17.57
C ALA A 48 2.09 12.06 -17.24
N GLN A 49 3.21 12.70 -16.93
CA GLN A 49 4.48 11.99 -16.69
C GLN A 49 4.37 11.02 -15.52
N PHE A 50 4.89 9.81 -15.71
CA PHE A 50 4.92 8.81 -14.63
C PHE A 50 5.98 9.14 -13.58
N VAL A 51 5.55 9.15 -12.32
CA VAL A 51 6.40 9.29 -11.14
C VAL A 51 6.18 8.07 -10.27
N HIS A 52 7.25 7.34 -9.98
CA HIS A 52 7.17 6.20 -9.08
C HIS A 52 6.74 6.66 -7.68
N CYS A 53 5.82 5.95 -7.04
CA CYS A 53 5.38 6.27 -5.69
C CYS A 53 6.54 6.18 -4.67
N TYR A 54 6.94 7.33 -4.12
CA TYR A 54 8.00 7.42 -3.11
C TYR A 54 7.62 6.74 -1.79
N ALA A 55 6.33 6.72 -1.43
CA ALA A 55 5.89 6.03 -0.22
C ALA A 55 6.14 4.51 -0.31
N HIS A 56 5.90 3.92 -1.48
CA HIS A 56 6.20 2.51 -1.73
C HIS A 56 7.71 2.25 -1.67
N GLN A 57 8.52 3.10 -2.31
CA GLN A 57 9.98 3.00 -2.27
C GLN A 57 10.53 3.12 -0.85
N LEU A 58 10.02 4.09 -0.08
CA LEU A 58 10.42 4.27 1.32
C LEU A 58 10.07 3.04 2.15
N ASN A 59 8.87 2.48 1.99
CA ASN A 59 8.47 1.27 2.70
C ASN A 59 9.37 0.07 2.36
N LEU A 60 9.76 -0.09 1.09
CA LEU A 60 10.72 -1.12 0.69
C LEU A 60 12.11 -0.88 1.28
N ILE A 61 12.62 0.36 1.27
CA ILE A 61 13.92 0.70 1.84
C ILE A 61 13.94 0.45 3.35
N VAL A 62 12.90 0.88 4.07
CA VAL A 62 12.76 0.64 5.51
C VAL A 62 12.65 -0.86 5.79
N GLY A 63 11.84 -1.59 5.02
CA GLY A 63 11.73 -3.04 5.11
C GLY A 63 13.08 -3.73 4.88
N GLN A 64 13.83 -3.31 3.87
CA GLN A 64 15.14 -3.87 3.57
C GLN A 64 16.20 -3.51 4.63
N ALA A 65 16.20 -2.27 5.12
CA ALA A 65 17.15 -1.82 6.14
C ALA A 65 16.92 -2.56 7.47
N THR A 66 15.66 -2.65 7.89
CA THR A 66 15.26 -3.44 9.07
C THR A 66 15.56 -4.92 8.87
N SER A 67 15.48 -5.43 7.64
CA SER A 67 15.86 -6.80 7.31
C SER A 67 17.37 -7.06 7.33
N GLN A 68 18.25 -6.06 7.40
CA GLN A 68 19.69 -6.32 7.55
C GLN A 68 20.09 -6.59 9.00
N ASN A 69 19.35 -6.06 9.97
CA ASN A 69 19.63 -6.28 11.39
C ASN A 69 18.91 -7.54 11.91
N GLN A 70 19.67 -8.53 12.40
CA GLN A 70 19.14 -9.80 12.90
C GLN A 70 18.13 -9.61 14.05
N GLN A 71 18.42 -8.73 15.00
CA GLN A 71 17.54 -8.51 16.15
C GLN A 71 16.21 -7.89 15.72
N VAL A 72 16.27 -6.92 14.81
CA VAL A 72 15.06 -6.28 14.26
C VAL A 72 14.24 -7.27 13.45
N ARG A 73 14.88 -8.11 12.61
CA ARG A 73 14.20 -9.19 11.89
C ARG A 73 13.47 -10.14 12.83
N VAL A 74 14.15 -10.63 13.86
CA VAL A 74 13.56 -11.58 14.82
C VAL A 74 12.40 -10.93 15.57
N PHE A 75 12.54 -9.67 15.98
CA PHE A 75 11.47 -8.92 16.63
C PHE A 75 10.23 -8.82 15.73
N VAL A 76 10.40 -8.40 14.48
CA VAL A 76 9.28 -8.28 13.51
C VAL A 76 8.66 -9.64 13.17
N SER A 77 9.47 -10.70 13.06
CA SER A 77 8.97 -12.08 12.87
C SER A 77 8.10 -12.51 14.04
N ASN A 78 8.57 -12.33 15.28
CA ASN A 78 7.81 -12.69 16.47
C ASN A 78 6.48 -11.93 16.55
N LEU A 79 6.47 -10.63 16.24
CA LEU A 79 5.22 -9.85 16.16
C LEU A 79 4.26 -10.39 15.10
N SER A 80 4.79 -10.78 13.95
CA SER A 80 4.01 -11.36 12.85
C SER A 80 3.42 -12.72 13.26
N ASP A 81 4.19 -13.57 13.94
CA ASP A 81 3.76 -14.87 14.43
C ASP A 81 2.68 -14.76 15.50
N ILE A 82 2.82 -13.82 16.43
CA ILE A 82 1.78 -13.52 17.44
C ILE A 82 0.49 -13.09 16.73
N THR A 83 0.59 -12.15 15.79
CA THR A 83 -0.57 -11.66 15.03
C THR A 83 -1.24 -12.79 14.24
N ASN A 84 -0.45 -13.62 13.56
CA ASN A 84 -0.92 -14.78 12.82
C ASN A 84 -1.56 -15.83 13.73
N PHE A 85 -1.03 -16.05 14.93
CA PHE A 85 -1.60 -16.95 15.92
C PHE A 85 -3.05 -16.52 16.23
N PHE A 86 -3.29 -15.27 16.56
CA PHE A 86 -4.65 -14.79 16.84
C PHE A 86 -5.53 -14.85 15.59
N ASN A 87 -5.07 -14.32 14.45
CA ASN A 87 -5.87 -14.21 13.23
C ASN A 87 -6.31 -15.55 12.62
N LYS A 88 -5.58 -16.64 12.90
CA LYS A 88 -5.96 -17.99 12.45
C LYS A 88 -7.12 -18.62 13.24
N SER A 89 -7.69 -17.96 14.24
CA SER A 89 -8.88 -18.47 14.95
C SER A 89 -9.78 -17.33 15.42
N PRO A 90 -11.05 -17.30 14.98
CA PRO A 90 -12.04 -16.34 15.48
C PRO A 90 -12.19 -16.36 17.01
N GLN A 91 -12.04 -17.54 17.63
CA GLN A 91 -12.11 -17.69 19.08
C GLN A 91 -10.93 -16.99 19.77
N ARG A 92 -9.72 -17.08 19.21
CA ARG A 92 -8.53 -16.44 19.77
C ARG A 92 -8.59 -14.92 19.62
N ILE A 93 -9.08 -14.40 18.49
CA ILE A 93 -9.37 -12.97 18.34
C ILE A 93 -10.38 -12.51 19.39
N ALA A 94 -11.49 -13.24 19.57
CA ALA A 94 -12.52 -12.85 20.52
C ALA A 94 -11.99 -12.74 21.96
N ILE A 95 -11.13 -13.68 22.38
CA ILE A 95 -10.47 -13.64 23.70
C ILE A 95 -9.50 -12.47 23.80
N LEU A 96 -8.74 -12.18 22.74
CA LEU A 96 -7.82 -11.05 22.69
C LEU A 96 -8.58 -9.72 22.84
N ASP A 97 -9.66 -9.53 22.07
CA ASP A 97 -10.51 -8.35 22.12
C ASP A 97 -11.16 -8.16 23.49
N GLU A 98 -11.66 -9.25 24.09
CA GLU A 98 -12.22 -9.21 25.43
C GLU A 98 -11.16 -8.78 26.46
N THR A 99 -9.94 -9.31 26.35
CA THR A 99 -8.83 -8.99 27.25
C THR A 99 -8.37 -7.53 27.09
N VAL A 100 -8.27 -7.04 25.86
CA VAL A 100 -7.90 -5.65 25.56
C VAL A 100 -8.99 -4.68 26.05
N ARG A 101 -10.26 -4.98 25.79
CA ARG A 101 -11.40 -4.21 26.28
C ARG A 101 -11.44 -4.15 27.81
N LYS A 102 -11.20 -5.30 28.46
CA LYS A 102 -11.09 -5.38 29.91
C LYS A 102 -9.97 -4.52 30.45
N ARG A 103 -8.85 -4.31 29.74
CA ARG A 103 -7.73 -3.45 30.15
C ARG A 103 -8.01 -1.96 29.94
N GLY A 104 -8.69 -1.59 28.84
CA GLY A 104 -9.08 -0.19 28.56
C GLY A 104 -9.97 0.42 29.65
N SER A 105 -10.79 -0.38 30.32
CA SER A 105 -11.61 0.08 31.46
C SER A 105 -10.83 0.33 32.76
N TRP A 106 -9.57 -0.10 32.88
CA TRP A 106 -8.74 0.19 34.08
C TRP A 106 -8.04 1.56 34.01
N PHE A 107 -7.96 2.15 32.82
CA PHE A 107 -7.35 3.47 32.61
C PHE A 107 -8.36 4.62 32.60
N SER A 108 -9.63 4.34 32.92
CA SER A 108 -10.67 5.35 33.17
C SER A 108 -10.78 5.60 34.67
N TYR A 109 -9.80 6.32 35.24
CA TYR A 109 -9.88 6.96 36.55
C TYR A 109 -9.34 8.37 36.43
#